data_AF-A0A0L1M195-F1
#
_entry.id   AF-A0A0L1M195-F1
#
_cell.length_a   1.000
_cell.length_b   1.000
_cell.length_c   1.000
_cell.angle_alpha   90.00
_cell.angle_beta   90.00
_cell.angle_gamma   90.00
#
_symmetry.space_group_name_H-M   'P 1'
#
loop_
_entity.id
_entity.type
_entity.pdbx_description
1 polymer ?
#
loop_
_entity_poly.entity_id
_entity_poly.type
_entity_poly.pdbx_seq_one_letter_code
_entity_poly.pdbx_strand_id
1 'polypeptide(L)'
;MQGETAGPSIGLARSFIGAAHAVRRDAVLACGGLRESYGFYCEESDLAIRFLAAGLVVRHGSADPVTHCPNADRKPLLRRQLRWRSEFRFKYCHTPALLLIPVLGSHLALLVFRCSQFGGLAATLKLGYSTWRDVIKSRHERKGVGFRTYFLWRRLAESPRLTLGDIDDVPAVRRALEGSDSFAVQ
;
A
#
# COMPACT_ATOMS: atom_id res chain seq x y z
N MET A 1 -6.16 10.65 40.50
CA MET A 1 -7.05 9.90 39.59
C MET A 1 -7.28 10.75 38.35
N GLN A 2 -6.42 10.62 37.35
CA GLN A 2 -6.60 11.26 36.04
C GLN A 2 -7.49 10.34 35.21
N GLY A 3 -8.60 10.89 34.73
CA GLY A 3 -9.69 10.15 34.12
C GLY A 3 -9.30 9.45 32.82
N GLU A 4 -9.73 8.21 32.72
CA GLU A 4 -9.87 7.46 31.46
C GLU A 4 -10.74 8.27 30.50
N THR A 5 -10.09 9.01 29.60
CA THR A 5 -10.72 9.67 28.44
C THR A 5 -10.11 9.14 27.14
N ALA A 6 -9.63 7.89 27.15
CA ALA A 6 -9.27 7.22 25.92
C ALA A 6 -10.52 6.50 25.39
N GLY A 7 -11.28 7.17 24.53
CA GLY A 7 -12.19 6.46 23.63
C GLY A 7 -11.43 5.35 22.87
N PRO A 8 -12.13 4.35 22.29
CA PRO A 8 -11.48 3.23 21.64
C PRO A 8 -10.44 3.72 20.63
N SER A 9 -9.18 3.37 20.86
CA SER A 9 -8.08 3.85 20.03
C SER A 9 -8.20 3.24 18.64
N ILE A 10 -8.44 4.09 17.64
CA ILE A 10 -8.61 3.63 16.26
C ILE A 10 -7.24 3.39 15.65
N GLY A 11 -6.92 2.11 15.43
CA GLY A 11 -5.67 1.69 14.81
C GLY A 11 -5.54 2.13 13.36
N LEU A 12 -4.32 2.46 12.98
CA LEU A 12 -3.91 2.81 11.63
C LEU A 12 -3.52 1.56 10.85
N ALA A 13 -3.78 1.60 9.55
CA ALA A 13 -3.53 0.49 8.65
C ALA A 13 -2.58 0.92 7.52
N ARG A 14 -1.72 0.00 7.10
CA ARG A 14 -0.82 0.18 5.95
C ARG A 14 -1.55 0.29 4.61
N SER A 15 -2.71 -0.35 4.51
CA SER A 15 -3.54 -0.50 3.32
C SER A 15 -4.97 -0.76 3.79
N PHE A 16 -5.93 -0.63 2.88
CA PHE A 16 -7.31 -1.08 3.08
C PHE A 16 -7.62 -2.26 2.16
N ILE A 17 -8.82 -2.83 2.31
CA ILE A 17 -9.34 -3.94 1.48
C ILE A 17 -10.44 -3.38 0.59
N GLY A 18 -10.37 -3.61 -0.72
CA GLY A 18 -11.38 -3.11 -1.67
C GLY A 18 -12.83 -3.47 -1.33
N ALA A 19 -13.07 -4.62 -0.70
CA ALA A 19 -14.41 -5.10 -0.35
C ALA A 19 -15.09 -4.36 0.82
N ALA A 20 -14.34 -3.64 1.66
CA ALA A 20 -14.88 -2.98 2.84
C ALA A 20 -14.04 -1.75 3.21
N HIS A 21 -14.30 -0.64 2.54
CA HIS A 21 -13.62 0.64 2.80
C HIS A 21 -14.54 1.82 2.49
N ALA A 22 -14.25 2.95 3.13
CA ALA A 22 -14.81 4.25 2.79
C ALA A 22 -13.65 5.22 2.57
N VAL A 23 -13.68 5.95 1.46
CA VAL A 23 -12.65 6.93 1.10
C VAL A 23 -13.32 8.24 0.72
N ARG A 24 -12.71 9.36 1.13
CA ARG A 24 -13.17 10.68 0.70
C ARG A 24 -12.83 10.87 -0.78
N ARG A 25 -13.80 11.30 -1.59
CA ARG A 25 -13.64 11.48 -3.03
C ARG A 25 -12.52 12.48 -3.36
N ASP A 26 -12.48 13.61 -2.66
CA ASP A 26 -11.47 14.65 -2.83
C ASP A 26 -10.05 14.14 -2.58
N ALA A 27 -9.84 13.37 -1.50
CA ALA A 27 -8.56 12.75 -1.20
C ALA A 27 -8.10 11.80 -2.31
N VAL A 28 -9.01 10.94 -2.81
CA VAL A 28 -8.73 10.01 -3.91
C VAL A 28 -8.29 10.77 -5.16
N LEU A 29 -9.05 11.81 -5.55
CA LEU A 29 -8.76 12.61 -6.74
C LEU A 29 -7.45 13.40 -6.60
N ALA A 30 -7.21 14.01 -5.43
CA ALA A 30 -5.97 14.74 -5.14
C ALA A 30 -4.72 13.85 -5.21
N CYS A 31 -4.87 12.56 -4.87
CA CYS A 31 -3.78 11.59 -4.99
C CYS A 31 -3.65 10.99 -6.40
N GLY A 32 -4.59 11.25 -7.32
CA GLY A 32 -4.58 10.76 -8.70
C GLY A 32 -5.29 9.42 -8.92
N GLY A 33 -6.26 9.07 -8.07
CA GLY A 33 -7.11 7.88 -8.25
C GLY A 33 -6.38 6.55 -8.07
N LEU A 34 -7.00 5.44 -8.48
CA LEU A 34 -6.34 4.14 -8.61
C LEU A 34 -5.57 4.10 -9.93
N ARG A 35 -4.37 3.53 -9.94
CA ARG A 35 -3.59 3.37 -11.17
C ARG A 35 -4.05 2.13 -11.92
N GLU A 36 -4.49 2.33 -13.16
CA GLU A 36 -4.94 1.26 -14.06
C GLU A 36 -3.85 0.22 -14.36
N SER A 37 -2.58 0.58 -14.20
CA SER A 37 -1.48 -0.35 -14.41
C SER A 37 -1.57 -1.54 -13.45
N TYR A 38 -2.00 -1.34 -12.20
CA TYR A 38 -2.32 -2.41 -11.25
C TYR A 38 -3.68 -3.02 -11.58
N GLY A 39 -3.75 -3.84 -12.61
CA GLY A 39 -5.01 -4.52 -12.95
C GLY A 39 -5.48 -5.52 -11.87
N PHE A 40 -4.57 -6.05 -11.04
CA PHE A 40 -4.90 -7.00 -9.96
C PHE A 40 -3.85 -6.96 -8.86
N TYR A 41 -4.27 -6.75 -7.62
CA TYR A 41 -3.42 -6.55 -6.43
C TYR A 41 -2.61 -5.25 -6.40
N CYS A 42 -2.40 -4.80 -5.16
CA CYS A 42 -1.62 -3.63 -4.78
C CYS A 42 -2.26 -2.28 -5.10
N GLU A 43 -3.43 -2.23 -5.75
CA GLU A 43 -4.16 -0.99 -5.98
C GLU A 43 -4.46 -0.22 -4.69
N GLU A 44 -4.89 -0.91 -3.64
CA GLU A 44 -5.19 -0.27 -2.35
C GLU A 44 -3.92 0.17 -1.63
N SER A 45 -2.86 -0.64 -1.70
CA SER A 45 -1.56 -0.30 -1.09
C SER A 45 -0.90 0.89 -1.81
N ASP A 46 -1.03 0.95 -3.14
CA ASP A 46 -0.57 2.04 -3.99
C ASP A 46 -1.27 3.35 -3.65
N LEU A 47 -2.59 3.33 -3.45
CA LEU A 47 -3.32 4.51 -3.01
C LEU A 47 -3.00 4.87 -1.55
N ALA A 48 -2.92 3.89 -0.64
CA ALA A 48 -2.66 4.13 0.77
C ALA A 48 -1.28 4.76 1.03
N ILE A 49 -0.23 4.34 0.32
CA ILE A 49 1.09 4.98 0.48
C ILE A 49 1.13 6.39 -0.10
N ARG A 50 0.32 6.67 -1.13
CA ARG A 50 0.14 8.04 -1.68
C ARG A 50 -0.65 8.93 -0.73
N PHE A 51 -1.70 8.41 -0.08
CA PHE A 51 -2.36 9.10 1.04
C PHE A 51 -1.34 9.47 2.11
N LEU A 52 -0.52 8.51 2.54
CA LEU A 52 0.51 8.76 3.55
C LEU A 52 1.54 9.81 3.10
N ALA A 53 1.92 9.81 1.82
CA ALA A 53 2.80 10.84 1.26
C ALA A 53 2.16 12.24 1.24
N ALA A 54 0.83 12.30 1.14
CA ALA A 54 0.03 13.53 1.19
C ALA A 54 -0.36 13.95 2.62
N GLY A 55 0.11 13.25 3.66
CA GLY A 55 -0.24 13.53 5.05
C GLY A 55 -1.58 12.94 5.50
N LEU A 56 -2.23 12.15 4.66
CA LEU A 56 -3.46 11.43 4.99
C LEU A 56 -3.15 10.03 5.52
N VAL A 57 -4.03 9.48 6.34
CA VAL A 57 -3.84 8.13 6.90
C VAL A 57 -5.01 7.22 6.55
N VAL A 58 -4.73 5.92 6.53
CA VAL A 58 -5.75 4.88 6.49
C VAL A 58 -5.92 4.34 7.91
N ARG A 59 -7.16 4.22 8.37
CA ARG A 59 -7.51 3.73 9.70
C ARG A 59 -8.57 2.66 9.64
N HIS A 60 -8.68 1.85 10.69
CA HIS A 60 -9.80 0.94 10.85
C HIS A 60 -11.12 1.71 11.00
N GLY A 61 -12.17 1.19 10.35
CA GLY A 61 -13.53 1.68 10.54
C GLY A 61 -14.08 1.25 11.91
N SER A 62 -15.13 1.93 12.36
CA SER A 62 -15.89 1.59 13.57
C SER A 62 -17.22 0.90 13.25
N ALA A 63 -17.51 0.65 11.97
CA ALA A 63 -18.68 -0.10 11.55
C ALA A 63 -18.52 -1.59 11.84
N ASP A 64 -19.63 -2.31 11.82
CA ASP A 64 -19.64 -3.76 12.01
C ASP A 64 -18.77 -4.48 10.95
N PRO A 65 -18.10 -5.60 11.30
CA PRO A 65 -17.29 -6.35 10.36
C PRO A 65 -18.11 -6.86 9.16
N VAL A 66 -17.55 -6.72 7.96
CA VAL A 66 -18.15 -7.28 6.74
C VAL A 66 -17.55 -8.66 6.46
N THR A 67 -18.40 -9.67 6.25
CA THR A 67 -17.96 -11.00 5.81
C THR A 67 -17.70 -11.01 4.31
N HIS A 68 -16.47 -11.31 3.91
CA HIS A 68 -16.10 -11.48 2.50
C HIS A 68 -16.15 -12.96 2.11
N CYS A 69 -17.04 -13.31 1.17
CA CYS A 69 -17.16 -14.65 0.62
C CYS A 69 -16.21 -14.85 -0.57
N PRO A 70 -15.13 -15.62 -0.42
CA PRO A 70 -14.19 -15.83 -1.50
C PRO A 70 -14.82 -16.63 -2.66
N ASN A 71 -14.62 -16.20 -3.92
CA ASN A 71 -14.93 -17.04 -5.09
C ASN A 71 -14.26 -18.44 -4.93
N ALA A 72 -15.00 -19.52 -5.16
CA ALA A 72 -14.51 -20.90 -5.06
C ALA A 72 -13.55 -21.28 -6.21
N ASP A 73 -13.75 -20.74 -7.42
CA ASP A 73 -13.02 -21.09 -8.65
C ASP A 73 -11.66 -20.38 -8.77
N ARG A 74 -11.01 -20.14 -7.64
CA ARG A 74 -9.73 -19.43 -7.58
C ARG A 74 -8.65 -20.28 -8.24
N LYS A 75 -7.91 -19.66 -9.17
CA LYS A 75 -6.67 -20.22 -9.74
C LYS A 75 -5.47 -19.74 -8.90
N PRO A 76 -5.02 -20.48 -7.87
CA PRO A 76 -4.04 -19.98 -6.89
C PRO A 76 -2.71 -19.61 -7.53
N LEU A 77 -2.24 -20.41 -8.49
CA LEU A 77 -0.98 -20.17 -9.18
C LEU A 77 -1.01 -18.86 -9.98
N LEU A 78 -2.08 -18.64 -10.78
CA LEU A 78 -2.26 -17.42 -11.55
C LEU A 78 -2.32 -16.18 -10.63
N ARG A 79 -3.09 -16.27 -9.54
CA ARG A 79 -3.19 -15.17 -8.56
C ARG A 79 -1.83 -14.84 -7.94
N ARG A 80 -1.02 -15.86 -7.63
CA ARG A 80 0.33 -15.67 -7.10
C ARG A 80 1.24 -14.96 -8.11
N GLN A 81 1.18 -15.36 -9.39
CA GLN A 81 1.92 -14.71 -10.48
C GLN A 81 1.48 -13.25 -10.69
N LEU A 82 0.17 -12.97 -10.67
CA LEU A 82 -0.36 -11.61 -10.79
C LEU A 82 0.05 -10.73 -9.61
N ARG A 83 -0.11 -11.25 -8.38
CA ARG A 83 0.36 -10.57 -7.16
C ARG A 83 1.83 -10.21 -7.25
N TRP A 84 2.66 -11.16 -7.68
CA TRP A 84 4.10 -10.95 -7.82
C TRP A 84 4.44 -9.78 -8.74
N ARG A 85 3.82 -9.74 -9.94
CA ARG A 85 3.99 -8.64 -10.90
C ARG A 85 3.62 -7.30 -10.29
N SER A 86 2.47 -7.23 -9.63
CA SER A 86 1.99 -6.02 -8.99
C SER A 86 2.86 -5.58 -7.81
N GLU A 87 3.32 -6.50 -6.96
CA GLU A 87 4.22 -6.19 -5.86
C GLU A 87 5.59 -5.69 -6.34
N PHE A 88 6.10 -6.24 -7.44
CA PHE A 88 7.34 -5.77 -8.04
C PHE A 88 7.18 -4.35 -8.58
N ARG A 89 6.10 -4.08 -9.32
CA ARG A 89 5.79 -2.72 -9.79
C ARG A 89 5.56 -1.75 -8.62
N PHE A 90 4.84 -2.17 -7.58
CA PHE A 90 4.63 -1.36 -6.36
C PHE A 90 5.97 -0.90 -5.76
N LYS A 91 6.92 -1.82 -5.59
CA LYS A 91 8.27 -1.48 -5.11
C LYS A 91 8.98 -0.54 -6.07
N TYR A 92 8.91 -0.79 -7.37
CA TYR A 92 9.50 0.12 -8.37
C TYR A 92 8.95 1.55 -8.28
N CYS A 93 7.62 1.68 -8.15
CA CYS A 93 6.95 2.98 -8.12
C CYS A 93 7.29 3.78 -6.87
N HIS A 94 7.27 3.14 -5.69
CA HIS A 94 7.27 3.84 -4.41
C HIS A 94 8.59 3.80 -3.64
N THR A 95 9.49 2.86 -3.90
CA THR A 95 10.75 2.78 -3.14
C THR A 95 11.62 4.03 -3.38
N PRO A 96 12.19 4.63 -2.31
CA PRO A 96 13.18 5.70 -2.44
C PRO A 96 14.33 5.29 -3.36
N ALA A 97 14.86 6.22 -4.17
CA ALA A 97 15.83 5.90 -5.21
C ALA A 97 17.05 5.10 -4.70
N LEU A 98 17.60 5.50 -3.55
CA LEU A 98 18.76 4.82 -2.94
C LEU A 98 18.46 3.38 -2.48
N LEU A 99 17.21 3.06 -2.17
CA LEU A 99 16.81 1.71 -1.74
C LEU A 99 16.29 0.86 -2.89
N LEU A 100 16.17 1.41 -4.10
CA LEU A 100 15.50 0.74 -5.21
C LEU A 100 16.21 -0.54 -5.63
N ILE A 101 17.52 -0.46 -5.87
CA ILE A 101 18.34 -1.60 -6.30
C ILE A 101 18.29 -2.75 -5.28
N PRO A 102 18.57 -2.55 -3.98
CA PRO A 102 18.51 -3.66 -3.01
C PRO A 102 17.10 -4.23 -2.84
N VAL A 103 16.05 -3.39 -2.90
CA VAL A 103 14.65 -3.86 -2.76
C VAL A 103 14.20 -4.66 -3.98
N LEU A 104 14.54 -4.24 -5.20
CA LEU A 104 14.20 -4.98 -6.41
C LEU A 104 15.06 -6.25 -6.55
N GLY A 105 16.36 -6.16 -6.24
CA GLY A 105 17.26 -7.30 -6.25
C GLY A 105 16.82 -8.41 -5.28
N SER A 106 16.48 -8.05 -4.04
CA SER A 106 15.94 -9.00 -3.05
C SER A 106 14.59 -9.59 -3.50
N HIS A 107 13.74 -8.79 -4.14
CA HIS A 107 12.50 -9.30 -4.72
C HIS A 107 12.79 -10.36 -5.80
N LEU A 108 13.68 -10.09 -6.76
CA LEU A 108 14.04 -11.06 -7.79
C LEU A 108 14.70 -12.31 -7.23
N ALA A 109 15.60 -12.18 -6.25
CA ALA A 109 16.21 -13.31 -5.58
C ALA A 109 15.15 -14.23 -4.95
N LEU A 110 14.13 -13.64 -4.33
CA LEU A 110 13.01 -14.39 -3.77
C LEU A 110 12.17 -15.10 -4.84
N LEU A 111 12.06 -14.55 -6.07
CA LEU A 111 11.41 -15.24 -7.19
C LEU A 111 12.14 -16.54 -7.53
N VAL A 112 13.45 -16.44 -7.67
CA VAL A 112 14.33 -17.56 -8.04
C VAL A 112 14.27 -18.62 -6.95
N PHE A 113 14.38 -18.22 -5.68
CA PHE A 113 14.27 -19.11 -4.54
C PHE A 113 12.92 -19.84 -4.48
N ARG A 114 11.84 -19.16 -4.84
CA ARG A 114 10.48 -19.71 -4.82
C ARG A 114 10.03 -20.27 -6.18
N CYS A 115 10.94 -20.58 -7.11
CA CYS A 115 10.57 -20.90 -8.50
C CYS A 115 9.57 -22.06 -8.62
N SER A 116 9.68 -23.09 -7.78
CA SER A 116 8.73 -24.22 -7.74
C SER A 116 7.31 -23.78 -7.41
N GLN A 117 7.15 -22.72 -6.61
CA GLN A 117 5.85 -22.14 -6.24
C GLN A 117 5.17 -21.38 -7.39
N PHE A 118 5.88 -21.16 -8.50
CA PHE A 118 5.42 -20.40 -9.68
C PHE A 118 5.32 -21.23 -10.95
N GLY A 119 5.44 -22.56 -10.86
CA GLY A 119 5.37 -23.47 -12.00
C GLY A 119 6.73 -23.85 -12.59
N GLY A 120 7.81 -23.71 -11.82
CA GLY A 120 9.16 -24.09 -12.22
C GLY A 120 9.92 -23.01 -12.99
N LEU A 121 11.15 -23.32 -13.40
CA LEU A 121 12.10 -22.34 -13.93
C LEU A 121 11.59 -21.60 -15.17
N ALA A 122 11.00 -22.30 -16.13
CA ALA A 122 10.49 -21.68 -17.36
C ALA A 122 9.37 -20.67 -17.07
N ALA A 123 8.42 -21.04 -16.20
CA ALA A 123 7.35 -20.14 -15.76
C ALA A 123 7.89 -18.94 -14.97
N THR A 124 8.90 -19.17 -14.13
CA THR A 124 9.62 -18.11 -13.40
C THR A 124 10.32 -17.14 -14.34
N LEU A 125 11.04 -17.60 -15.36
CA LEU A 125 11.70 -16.72 -16.34
C LEU A 125 10.69 -15.90 -17.13
N LYS A 126 9.59 -16.53 -17.58
CA LYS A 126 8.48 -15.84 -18.25
C LYS A 126 7.85 -14.78 -17.34
N LEU A 127 7.67 -15.09 -16.06
CA LEU A 127 7.16 -14.16 -15.06
C LEU A 127 8.12 -12.98 -14.87
N GLY A 128 9.43 -13.24 -14.72
CA GLY A 128 10.46 -12.20 -14.60
C GLY A 128 10.45 -11.26 -15.81
N TYR A 129 10.46 -11.80 -17.02
CA TYR A 129 10.40 -11.01 -18.26
C TYR A 129 9.12 -10.17 -18.34
N SER A 130 7.95 -10.77 -18.11
CA SER A 130 6.69 -10.03 -18.17
C SER A 130 6.60 -8.93 -17.11
N THR A 131 7.12 -9.19 -15.90
CA THR A 131 7.22 -8.21 -14.82
C THR A 131 8.12 -7.04 -15.21
N TRP A 132 9.29 -7.33 -15.79
CA TRP A 132 10.22 -6.31 -16.24
C TRP A 132 9.65 -5.43 -17.35
N ARG A 133 9.03 -6.05 -18.36
CA ARG A 133 8.32 -5.36 -19.44
C ARG A 133 7.22 -4.44 -18.89
N ASP A 134 6.47 -4.92 -17.92
CA ASP A 134 5.39 -4.16 -17.28
C ASP A 134 5.92 -2.93 -16.52
N VAL A 135 7.09 -3.05 -15.87
CA VAL A 135 7.78 -1.93 -15.23
C VAL A 135 8.27 -0.90 -16.26
N ILE A 136 8.86 -1.35 -17.37
CA ILE A 136 9.29 -0.45 -18.45
C ILE A 136 8.09 0.35 -18.98
N LYS A 137 6.94 -0.29 -19.19
CA LYS A 137 5.71 0.38 -19.63
C LYS A 137 5.21 1.41 -18.60
N SER A 138 5.26 1.08 -17.31
CA SER A 138 4.84 1.97 -16.22
C SER A 138 5.97 2.88 -15.70
N ARG A 139 7.08 3.05 -16.42
CA ARG A 139 8.24 3.84 -15.94
C ARG A 139 7.88 5.28 -15.61
N HIS A 140 6.95 5.86 -16.37
CA HIS A 140 6.47 7.22 -16.21
C HIS A 140 5.62 7.41 -14.94
N GLU A 141 5.12 6.31 -14.36
CA GLU A 141 4.33 6.34 -13.13
C GLU A 141 5.21 6.36 -11.86
N ARG A 142 6.54 6.20 -12.03
CA ARG A 142 7.45 6.15 -10.89
C ARG A 142 7.49 7.50 -10.19
N LYS A 143 7.06 7.50 -8.94
CA LYS A 143 7.15 8.65 -8.02
C LYS A 143 7.53 8.09 -6.65
N GLY A 144 8.84 7.89 -6.45
CA GLY A 144 9.36 7.36 -5.19
C GLY A 144 8.93 8.25 -4.03
N VAL A 145 8.47 7.64 -2.94
CA VAL A 145 8.09 8.41 -1.75
C VAL A 145 9.33 8.81 -0.95
N GLY A 146 9.19 9.81 -0.09
CA GLY A 146 10.25 10.17 0.85
C GLY A 146 10.57 9.04 1.83
N PHE A 147 11.80 9.00 2.35
CA PHE A 147 12.24 7.97 3.29
C PHE A 147 11.33 7.84 4.52
N ARG A 148 10.86 8.96 5.08
CA ARG A 148 9.95 8.97 6.23
C ARG A 148 8.65 8.23 5.92
N THR A 149 7.98 8.58 4.82
CA THR A 149 6.77 7.89 4.34
C THR A 149 7.03 6.41 4.10
N TYR A 150 8.15 6.07 3.45
CA TYR A 150 8.51 4.69 3.16
C TYR A 150 8.66 3.86 4.45
N PHE A 151 9.44 4.32 5.41
CA PHE A 151 9.66 3.59 6.67
C PHE A 151 8.42 3.58 7.56
N LEU A 152 7.64 4.65 7.60
CA LEU A 152 6.38 4.66 8.32
C LEU A 152 5.39 3.64 7.74
N TRP A 153 5.27 3.59 6.41
CA TRP A 153 4.44 2.59 5.74
C TRP A 153 4.91 1.15 6.01
N ARG A 154 6.23 0.93 6.11
CA ARG A 154 6.80 -0.37 6.52
C ARG A 154 6.47 -0.71 7.97
N ARG A 155 6.58 0.26 8.89
CA ARG A 155 6.25 0.10 10.32
C ARG A 155 4.77 -0.22 10.52
N LEU A 156 3.87 0.41 9.75
CA LEU A 156 2.43 0.09 9.74
C LEU A 156 2.15 -1.36 9.28
N ALA A 157 3.07 -2.02 8.59
CA ALA A 157 2.94 -3.44 8.26
C ALA A 157 3.18 -4.35 9.47
N GLU A 158 4.07 -3.92 10.36
CA GLU A 158 4.59 -4.71 11.48
C GLU A 158 3.81 -4.46 12.77
N SER A 159 3.22 -3.27 12.91
CA SER A 159 2.52 -2.81 14.12
C SER A 159 1.09 -2.36 13.82
N PRO A 160 0.09 -3.27 13.83
CA PRO A 160 -1.31 -2.94 13.56
C PRO A 160 -1.99 -2.09 14.66
N ARG A 161 -1.26 -1.73 15.72
CA ARG A 161 -1.76 -0.98 16.87
C ARG A 161 -1.35 0.49 16.88
N LEU A 162 -0.63 0.97 15.86
CA LEU A 162 -0.27 2.39 15.79
C LEU A 162 -1.55 3.22 15.71
N THR A 163 -1.67 4.20 16.58
CA THR A 163 -2.78 5.16 16.64
C THR A 163 -2.35 6.50 16.05
N LEU A 164 -3.28 7.44 15.91
CA LEU A 164 -2.94 8.80 15.49
C LEU A 164 -1.95 9.46 16.45
N GLY A 165 -2.16 9.30 17.77
CA GLY A 165 -1.27 9.87 18.79
C GLY A 165 0.17 9.34 18.72
N ASP A 166 0.37 8.12 18.22
CA ASP A 166 1.71 7.55 18.00
C ASP A 166 2.43 8.16 16.78
N ILE A 167 1.73 8.94 15.95
CA ILE A 167 2.19 9.49 14.67
C ILE A 167 2.24 11.02 14.69
N ASP A 168 1.85 11.69 15.77
CA ASP A 168 1.89 13.16 15.89
C ASP A 168 3.29 13.77 15.66
N ASP A 169 4.35 12.96 15.81
CA ASP A 169 5.73 13.32 15.48
C ASP A 169 6.07 13.23 13.97
N VAL A 170 5.10 12.93 13.10
CA VAL A 170 5.28 12.88 11.65
C VAL A 170 4.76 14.19 11.05
N PRO A 171 5.64 15.14 10.70
CA PRO A 171 5.24 16.50 10.31
C PRO A 171 4.36 16.57 9.05
N ALA A 172 4.35 15.50 8.24
CA ALA A 172 3.48 15.39 7.07
C ALA A 172 2.01 15.17 7.47
N VAL A 173 1.74 14.39 8.52
CA VAL A 173 0.37 14.17 9.03
C VAL A 173 -0.11 15.42 9.77
N ARG A 174 0.76 16.03 10.56
CA ARG A 174 0.47 17.27 11.30
C ARG A 174 -0.02 18.41 10.39
N ARG A 175 0.66 18.65 9.26
CA ARG A 175 0.23 19.68 8.29
C ARG A 175 -1.13 19.41 7.64
N ALA A 176 -1.49 18.14 7.44
CA ALA A 176 -2.79 17.79 6.86
C ALA A 176 -3.93 18.00 7.87
N LEU A 177 -3.67 17.75 9.17
CA LEU A 177 -4.61 18.00 10.26
C LEU A 177 -4.79 19.51 10.51
N GLU A 178 -3.70 20.26 10.58
CA GLU A 178 -3.72 21.73 10.75
C GLU A 178 -4.43 22.44 9.58
N GLY A 179 -4.45 21.83 8.38
CA GLY A 179 -5.19 22.33 7.23
C GLY A 179 -6.69 21.96 7.21
N SER A 180 -7.09 20.86 7.86
CA SER A 180 -8.49 20.40 7.84
C SER A 180 -9.43 21.17 8.78
N ASP A 181 -8.88 21.87 9.79
CA ASP A 181 -9.66 22.78 10.65
C ASP A 181 -10.24 23.97 9.86
N SER A 182 -9.71 24.26 8.68
CA SER A 182 -10.26 25.27 7.77
C SER A 182 -11.50 24.82 6.98
N PHE A 183 -11.86 23.53 7.01
CA PHE A 183 -13.01 22.96 6.30
C PHE A 183 -14.21 22.65 7.21
N ALA A 184 -14.11 22.93 8.52
CA ALA A 184 -15.19 22.71 9.49
C ALA A 184 -16.09 23.95 9.70
N VAL A 185 -15.91 25.02 8.92
CA VAL A 185 -16.76 26.22 8.96
C VAL A 185 -17.26 26.50 7.55
N GLN A 186 -18.41 25.91 7.20
CA GLN A 186 -19.38 26.46 6.24
C GLN A 186 -20.72 25.76 6.38
#